data_AF-A0A3N5TBC9-F1
#
_entry.id   AF-A0A3N5TBC9-F1
#
_cell.length_a   1.000
_cell.length_b   1.000
_cell.length_c   1.000
_cell.angle_alpha   90.00
_cell.angle_beta   90.00
_cell.angle_gamma   90.00
#
_symmetry.space_group_name_H-M   'P 1'
#
loop_
_entity.id
_entity.type
_entity.pdbx_description
1 polymer ?
#
loop_
_entity_poly.entity_id
_entity_poly.type
_entity_poly.pdbx_seq_one_letter_code
_entity_poly.pdbx_strand_id
1 'polypeptide(L)'
;MLIVLKPNVSKEEIDHIVDKIRSLKLEPHVSTGVQRTIITVIGDEDIIREQPLEAIAGVESVKTILKPFKLVSSETQPDRSVIRVNGIEIGGKNIVIIAGPCSV
;
A
#
# COMPACT_ATOMS: atom_id res chain seq x y z
N MET A 1 5.28 -4.33 0.88
CA MET A 1 5.34 -3.44 2.08
C MET A 1 6.79 -3.35 2.54
N LEU A 2 7.21 -2.25 3.17
CA LEU A 2 8.58 -2.03 3.67
C LEU A 2 8.54 -1.77 5.17
N ILE A 3 9.21 -2.62 5.94
CA ILE A 3 9.30 -2.54 7.40
C ILE A 3 10.70 -2.02 7.73
N VAL A 4 10.76 -0.87 8.41
CA VAL A 4 12.02 -0.28 8.89
C VAL A 4 12.22 -0.72 10.33
N LEU A 5 13.37 -1.33 10.63
CA LEU A 5 13.71 -1.75 11.98
C LEU A 5 14.44 -0.63 12.75
N LYS A 6 14.34 -0.70 14.07
CA LYS A 6 15.10 0.16 15.00
C LYS A 6 16.61 -0.09 14.83
N PRO A 7 17.45 0.91 15.14
CA PRO A 7 18.89 0.70 15.19
C PRO A 7 19.25 -0.35 16.25
N ASN A 8 20.25 -1.19 15.95
CA ASN A 8 20.74 -2.27 16.83
C ASN A 8 19.70 -3.33 17.21
N VAL A 9 18.70 -3.58 16.35
CA VAL A 9 17.76 -4.68 16.53
C VAL A 9 18.51 -6.02 16.64
N SER A 10 18.09 -6.85 17.59
CA SER A 10 18.71 -8.16 17.81
C SER A 10 18.37 -9.13 16.67
N LYS A 11 19.20 -10.15 16.50
CA LYS A 11 18.94 -11.16 15.46
C LYS A 11 17.66 -11.94 15.78
N GLU A 12 17.42 -12.18 17.05
CA GLU A 12 16.22 -12.86 17.56
C GLU A 12 14.94 -12.07 17.24
N GLU A 13 14.96 -10.74 17.36
CA GLU A 13 13.85 -9.89 16.94
C GLU A 13 13.63 -9.91 15.42
N ILE A 14 14.72 -9.89 14.62
CA ILE A 14 14.63 -10.01 13.16
C ILE A 14 13.98 -11.35 12.78
N ASP A 15 14.48 -12.44 13.35
CA ASP A 15 13.99 -13.79 13.07
C ASP A 15 12.51 -13.94 13.48
N HIS A 16 12.11 -13.37 14.62
CA HIS A 16 10.71 -13.32 15.04
C HIS A 16 9.79 -12.59 14.04
N ILE A 17 10.24 -11.45 13.51
CA ILE A 17 9.51 -10.68 12.50
C ILE A 17 9.41 -11.49 11.19
N VAL A 18 10.51 -12.10 10.76
CA VAL A 18 10.57 -12.95 9.55
C VAL A 18 9.62 -14.14 9.66
N ASP A 19 9.60 -14.83 10.80
CA ASP A 19 8.72 -15.98 11.03
C ASP A 19 7.25 -15.56 11.07
N LYS A 20 6.94 -14.43 11.69
CA LYS A 20 5.59 -13.85 11.65
C LYS A 20 5.14 -13.60 10.21
N ILE A 21 6.00 -12.99 9.37
CA ILE A 21 5.67 -12.73 7.96
C ILE A 21 5.46 -14.04 7.18
N ARG A 22 6.33 -15.04 7.38
CA ARG A 22 6.19 -16.36 6.76
C ARG A 22 4.91 -17.08 7.19
N SER A 23 4.49 -16.92 8.45
CA SER A 23 3.24 -17.52 8.97
C SER A 23 1.99 -17.01 8.24
N LEU A 24 2.06 -15.80 7.66
CA LEU A 24 1.01 -15.19 6.85
C LEU A 24 1.08 -15.60 5.37
N LYS A 25 1.97 -16.55 5.01
CA LYS A 25 2.26 -16.98 3.64
C LYS A 25 2.82 -15.85 2.75
N LEU A 26 3.52 -14.91 3.37
CA LEU A 26 4.21 -13.82 2.69
C LEU A 26 5.72 -14.09 2.66
N GLU A 27 6.41 -13.50 1.70
CA GLU A 27 7.85 -13.69 1.53
C GLU A 27 8.62 -12.47 2.07
N PRO A 28 9.37 -12.62 3.18
CA PRO A 28 10.22 -11.55 3.70
C PRO A 28 11.60 -11.55 3.02
N HIS A 29 12.06 -10.36 2.65
CA HIS A 29 13.40 -10.08 2.13
C HIS A 29 14.11 -9.11 3.07
N VAL A 30 15.14 -9.61 3.75
CA VAL A 30 15.92 -8.81 4.71
C VAL A 30 17.09 -8.15 3.99
N SER A 31 17.18 -6.83 4.12
CA SER A 31 18.28 -6.01 3.62
C SER A 31 18.96 -5.31 4.78
N THR A 32 20.16 -5.76 5.12
CA THR A 32 20.98 -5.16 6.18
C THR A 32 21.83 -4.04 5.61
N GLY A 33 21.44 -2.79 5.90
CA GLY A 33 22.24 -1.61 5.55
C GLY A 33 23.25 -1.25 6.63
N VAL A 34 24.13 -0.30 6.32
CA VAL A 34 25.17 0.19 7.25
C VAL A 34 24.57 0.85 8.49
N GLN A 35 23.43 1.54 8.35
CA GLN A 35 22.77 2.26 9.45
C GLN A 35 21.49 1.58 9.94
N ARG A 36 20.76 0.89 9.05
CA ARG A 36 19.46 0.31 9.34
C ARG A 36 19.23 -0.98 8.59
N THR A 37 18.50 -1.88 9.23
CA THR A 37 17.98 -3.09 8.61
C THR A 37 16.55 -2.83 8.15
N ILE A 38 16.26 -3.27 6.93
CA ILE A 38 14.95 -3.12 6.30
C ILE A 38 14.44 -4.52 5.94
N ILE A 39 13.17 -4.78 6.17
CA ILE A 39 12.50 -6.00 5.70
C ILE A 39 11.46 -5.60 4.66
N THR A 40 11.67 -6.05 3.42
CA THR A 40 10.68 -5.93 2.37
C THR A 40 9.79 -7.15 2.41
N VAL A 41 8.48 -6.96 2.32
CA VAL A 41 7.51 -8.06 2.27
C VAL A 41 6.89 -8.11 0.88
N ILE A 42 7.04 -9.27 0.25
CA ILE A 42 6.50 -9.61 -1.07
C ILE A 42 5.29 -10.52 -0.87
N GLY A 43 4.18 -10.19 -1.54
CA GLY A 43 2.92 -10.94 -1.46
C GLY A 43 1.72 -10.00 -1.40
N ASP A 44 0.60 -10.52 -0.94
CA ASP A 44 -0.64 -9.76 -0.77
C ASP A 44 -0.50 -8.75 0.37
N GLU A 45 -0.46 -7.46 0.03
CA GLU A 45 -0.28 -6.38 0.99
C GLU A 45 -1.50 -6.17 1.90
N ASP A 46 -2.68 -6.66 1.52
CA ASP A 46 -3.89 -6.46 2.32
C ASP A 46 -3.88 -7.36 3.55
N ILE A 47 -3.34 -8.59 3.43
CA ILE A 47 -3.18 -9.53 4.55
C ILE A 47 -2.28 -8.95 5.65
N ILE A 48 -1.19 -8.29 5.25
CA ILE A 48 -0.20 -7.76 6.20
C ILE A 48 -0.61 -6.42 6.81
N ARG A 49 -1.44 -5.63 6.11
CA ARG A 49 -1.99 -4.36 6.62
C ARG A 49 -2.88 -4.53 7.84
N GLU A 50 -3.56 -5.67 7.95
CA GLU A 50 -4.42 -5.98 9.09
C GLU A 50 -3.63 -6.37 10.35
N GLN A 51 -2.31 -6.54 10.25
CA GLN A 51 -1.47 -6.95 11.37
C GLN A 51 -0.86 -5.73 12.09
N PRO A 52 -0.78 -5.75 13.43
CA PRO A 52 -0.15 -4.68 14.21
C PRO A 52 1.38 -4.78 14.17
N LEU A 53 1.98 -4.73 12.99
CA LEU A 53 3.42 -4.89 12.80
C LEU A 53 4.24 -3.81 13.51
N GLU A 54 3.73 -2.59 13.57
CA GLU A 54 4.39 -1.48 14.28
C GLU A 54 4.45 -1.71 15.81
N ALA A 55 3.64 -2.61 16.35
CA ALA A 55 3.68 -2.99 17.75
C ALA A 55 4.73 -4.07 18.07
N ILE A 56 5.34 -4.69 17.05
CA ILE A 56 6.37 -5.72 17.25
C ILE A 56 7.66 -5.06 17.72
N ALA A 57 8.31 -5.66 18.73
CA ALA A 57 9.61 -5.24 19.20
C ALA A 57 10.64 -5.19 18.04
N GLY A 58 11.49 -4.18 18.02
CA GLY A 58 12.44 -3.97 16.93
C GLY A 58 11.89 -3.29 15.68
N VAL A 59 10.57 -3.14 15.51
CA VAL A 59 9.99 -2.37 14.38
C VAL A 59 9.98 -0.88 14.71
N GLU A 60 10.48 -0.05 13.78
CA GLU A 60 10.44 1.41 13.89
C GLU A 60 9.25 2.00 13.14
N SER A 61 9.03 1.58 11.89
CA SER A 61 7.90 2.05 11.08
C SER A 61 7.57 1.08 9.96
N VAL A 62 6.31 1.09 9.52
CA VAL A 62 5.86 0.30 8.38
C VAL A 62 5.39 1.23 7.27
N LYS A 63 5.93 1.05 6.07
CA LYS A 63 5.62 1.86 4.90
C LYS A 63 5.02 0.99 3.80
N THR A 64 3.93 1.45 3.21
CA THR A 64 3.40 0.80 2.01
C THR A 64 4.19 1.25 0.79
N ILE A 65 4.53 0.32 -0.11
CA ILE A 65 5.22 0.65 -1.36
C ILE A 65 4.18 1.06 -2.42
N LEU A 66 3.06 0.36 -2.48
CA LEU A 66 1.99 0.64 -3.43
C LEU A 66 0.98 1.66 -2.87
N LYS A 67 0.41 2.46 -3.77
CA LYS A 67 -0.72 3.33 -3.40
C LYS A 67 -1.97 2.46 -3.15
N PRO A 68 -2.78 2.77 -2.12
CA PRO A 68 -3.95 1.96 -1.76
C PRO A 68 -5.08 2.01 -2.80
N PHE A 69 -5.00 2.90 -3.79
CA PHE A 69 -6.04 3.14 -4.79
C PHE A 69 -5.62 2.64 -6.19
N LYS A 70 -5.13 1.40 -6.26
CA LYS A 70 -4.56 0.82 -7.50
C LYS A 70 -5.51 0.90 -8.71
N LEU A 71 -6.82 0.70 -8.55
CA LEU A 71 -7.74 0.67 -9.70
C LEU A 71 -8.09 2.05 -10.28
N VAL A 72 -8.00 3.11 -9.47
CA VAL A 72 -8.37 4.48 -9.87
C VAL A 72 -7.15 5.37 -10.06
N SER A 73 -5.94 4.82 -9.92
CA SER A 73 -4.69 5.55 -10.08
C SER A 73 -4.38 5.78 -11.56
N SER A 74 -3.96 7.00 -11.91
CA SER A 74 -3.49 7.29 -13.27
C SER A 74 -2.21 6.52 -13.66
N GLU A 75 -1.46 6.03 -12.66
CA GLU A 75 -0.27 5.20 -12.89
C GLU A 75 -0.60 3.81 -13.47
N THR A 76 -1.76 3.27 -13.11
CA THR A 76 -2.23 1.94 -13.53
C THR A 76 -3.28 2.00 -14.62
N GLN A 77 -4.07 3.08 -14.66
CA GLN A 77 -5.01 3.40 -15.72
C GLN A 77 -4.63 4.76 -16.33
N PRO A 78 -3.70 4.78 -17.30
CA PRO A 78 -3.19 6.02 -17.89
C PRO A 78 -4.24 6.76 -18.72
N ASP A 79 -5.17 6.01 -19.33
CA ASP A 79 -6.22 6.57 -20.15
C ASP A 79 -7.33 7.18 -19.29
N ARG A 80 -7.81 8.36 -19.69
CA ARG A 80 -8.96 8.99 -19.02
C ARG A 80 -10.22 8.13 -19.18
N SER A 81 -10.88 7.86 -18.07
CA SER A 81 -12.21 7.27 -18.07
C SER A 81 -13.24 8.27 -18.61
N VAL A 82 -13.96 7.88 -19.66
CA VAL A 82 -15.06 8.66 -20.24
C VAL A 82 -16.35 7.88 -20.06
N ILE A 83 -17.28 8.43 -19.26
CA ILE A 83 -18.57 7.81 -18.98
C ILE A 83 -19.62 8.40 -19.93
N ARG A 84 -20.34 7.55 -20.67
CA ARG A 84 -21.37 7.97 -21.62
C ARG A 84 -22.77 7.76 -21.05
N VAL A 85 -23.55 8.83 -20.95
CA VAL A 85 -24.92 8.81 -20.41
C VAL A 85 -25.83 9.59 -21.36
N ASN A 86 -26.82 8.92 -21.97
CA ASN A 86 -27.78 9.55 -22.90
C ASN A 86 -27.12 10.45 -23.97
N GLY A 87 -25.98 10.00 -24.52
CA GLY A 87 -25.23 10.75 -25.54
C GLY A 87 -24.30 11.86 -25.00
N ILE A 88 -24.26 12.08 -23.68
CA ILE A 88 -23.35 13.02 -23.02
C ILE A 88 -22.10 12.27 -22.54
N GLU A 89 -20.91 12.83 -22.79
CA GLU A 89 -19.62 12.29 -22.33
C GLU A 89 -19.12 13.03 -21.08
N ILE A 90 -18.97 12.32 -19.96
CA ILE A 90 -18.41 12.84 -18.70
C ILE A 90 -16.96 12.36 -18.57
N GLY A 91 -16.03 13.29 -18.36
CA GLY A 91 -14.58 13.00 -18.32
C GLY A 91 -13.85 13.19 -19.67
N GLY A 92 -14.58 13.58 -20.71
CA GLY A 92 -14.05 13.92 -22.04
C GLY A 92 -13.39 15.31 -22.12
N LYS A 93 -13.32 15.88 -23.33
CA LYS A 93 -12.74 17.22 -23.56
C LYS A 93 -13.69 18.37 -23.19
N ASN A 94 -15.00 18.12 -23.27
CA ASN A 94 -16.02 19.13 -23.05
C ASN A 94 -16.33 19.28 -21.56
N ILE A 95 -16.71 20.49 -21.15
CA ILE A 95 -17.19 20.77 -19.80
C ILE A 95 -18.65 20.34 -19.72
N VAL A 96 -18.98 19.48 -18.75
CA VAL A 96 -20.34 19.04 -18.46
C VAL A 96 -20.88 19.82 -17.27
N ILE A 97 -22.07 20.39 -17.40
CA ILE A 97 -22.77 21.11 -16.32
C ILE A 97 -23.93 20.23 -15.84
N ILE A 98 -23.97 19.96 -14.54
CA ILE A 98 -25.06 19.23 -13.87
C ILE A 98 -25.78 20.22 -12.96
N ALA A 99 -27.10 20.34 -13.09
CA ALA A 99 -27.91 21.25 -12.30
C ALA A 99 -29.22 20.56 -11.88
N GLY A 100 -29.76 20.98 -10.74
CA GLY A 100 -31.00 20.48 -10.16
C GLY A 100 -31.27 21.13 -8.80
N PRO A 101 -32.48 21.01 -8.25
CA PRO A 101 -32.75 21.50 -6.91
C PRO A 101 -31.96 20.70 -5.87
N CYS A 102 -31.55 21.36 -4.77
CA CYS A 102 -30.89 20.68 -3.64
C CYS A 102 -31.84 19.68 -2.95
N SER A 103 -33.14 19.94 -2.98
CA SER A 103 -34.22 19.05 -2.53
C SER A 103 -35.44 19.33 -3.40
N VAL A 104 -36.12 18.28 -3.84
CA VAL A 104 -37.36 18.36 -4.63
C VAL A 104 -38.55 18.59 -3.71
#